data_AF-A0A6N9I5T2-F1
#
_entry.id   AF-A0A6N9I5T2-F1
#
_cell.length_a   1.000
_cell.length_b   1.000
_cell.length_c   1.000
_cell.angle_alpha   90.00
_cell.angle_beta   90.00
_cell.angle_gamma   90.00
#
_symmetry.space_group_name_H-M   'P 1'
#
loop_
_entity.id
_entity.type
_entity.pdbx_description
1 polymer ?
#
loop_
_entity_poly.entity_id
_entity_poly.type
_entity_poly.pdbx_seq_one_letter_code
_entity_poly.pdbx_strand_id
1 'polypeptide(L)'
;MKIRFESDDRLSPEALEVTVTAASYNQEAHRLMDYLGHFSEQREDFQTVLTANEDDRISIIQEQNVIALEVYGDTLSILTVNHTYKTHQRLYRVLDQLKSQDFVQISRGVAINLNYLKALEAGFSGNMTAIMTTGQKENVSRKYLVDVKRHLGL
;
A
#
# COMPACT_ATOMS: atom_id res chain seq x y z
N MET A 1 -24.19 13.50 6.96
CA MET A 1 -24.07 12.04 7.13
C MET A 1 -23.62 11.70 8.54
N LYS A 2 -24.32 10.80 9.25
CA LYS A 2 -23.89 10.26 10.55
C LYS A 2 -23.42 8.82 10.32
N ILE A 3 -22.15 8.54 10.61
CA ILE A 3 -21.56 7.20 10.42
C ILE A 3 -21.47 6.53 11.80
N ARG A 4 -21.79 5.24 11.87
CA ARG A 4 -21.70 4.42 13.08
C ARG A 4 -21.08 3.07 12.73
N PHE A 5 -20.25 2.55 13.63
CA PHE A 5 -19.74 1.18 13.60
C PHE A 5 -20.42 0.37 14.71
N GLU A 6 -20.89 -0.83 14.38
CA GLU A 6 -21.45 -1.80 15.33
C GLU A 6 -20.84 -3.16 15.01
N SER A 7 -20.33 -3.86 16.03
CA SER A 7 -19.78 -5.20 15.91
C SER A 7 -20.87 -6.25 16.14
N ASP A 8 -20.91 -7.29 15.32
CA ASP A 8 -21.83 -8.43 15.49
C ASP A 8 -21.07 -9.76 15.47
N ASP A 9 -20.90 -10.34 16.65
CA ASP A 9 -20.14 -11.59 16.85
C ASP A 9 -20.82 -12.83 16.23
N ARG A 10 -22.02 -12.68 15.66
CA ARG A 10 -22.73 -13.75 14.94
C ARG A 10 -22.30 -13.83 13.47
N LEU A 11 -21.65 -12.80 12.94
CA LEU A 11 -21.13 -12.79 11.57
C LEU A 11 -19.84 -13.63 11.50
N SER A 12 -19.54 -14.17 10.32
CA SER A 12 -18.23 -14.78 10.11
C SER A 12 -17.14 -13.69 10.16
N PRO A 13 -15.88 -14.03 10.54
CA PRO A 13 -14.81 -13.05 10.66
C PRO A 13 -14.50 -12.25 9.38
N GLU A 14 -14.90 -12.78 8.22
CA GLU A 14 -14.69 -12.18 6.91
C GLU A 14 -15.95 -11.52 6.34
N ALA A 15 -17.12 -11.76 6.95
CA ALA A 15 -18.37 -11.16 6.52
C ALA A 15 -18.40 -9.67 6.87
N LEU A 16 -18.70 -8.86 5.86
CA LEU A 16 -18.92 -7.43 5.99
C LEU A 16 -20.29 -7.08 5.44
N GLU A 17 -21.17 -6.58 6.29
CA GLU A 17 -22.49 -6.11 5.90
C GLU A 17 -22.58 -4.59 6.10
N VAL A 18 -23.17 -3.90 5.12
CA VAL A 18 -23.37 -2.45 5.16
C VAL A 18 -24.84 -2.14 4.91
N THR A 19 -25.46 -1.39 5.84
CA THR A 19 -26.83 -0.89 5.67
C THR A 19 -26.83 0.61 5.41
N VAL A 20 -27.29 1.04 4.23
CA VAL A 20 -27.47 2.46 3.88
C VAL A 20 -28.93 2.84 4.10
N THR A 21 -29.20 3.77 5.02
CA THR A 21 -30.56 4.25 5.32
C THR A 21 -30.74 5.70 4.89
N ALA A 22 -31.79 5.97 4.11
CA ALA A 22 -32.20 7.30 3.67
C ALA A 22 -33.74 7.39 3.58
N ALA A 23 -34.29 8.60 3.64
CA ALA A 23 -35.75 8.82 3.54
C ALA A 23 -36.32 8.37 2.18
N SER A 24 -35.50 8.41 1.13
CA SER A 24 -35.79 7.87 -0.20
C SER A 24 -34.48 7.55 -0.92
N TYR A 25 -34.55 6.77 -2.01
CA TYR A 25 -33.41 6.48 -2.87
C TYR A 25 -33.06 7.68 -3.76
N ASN A 26 -32.52 8.73 -3.14
CA ASN A 26 -32.19 10.00 -3.78
C ASN A 26 -30.75 10.00 -4.35
N GLN A 27 -30.33 11.12 -4.95
CA GLN A 27 -29.01 11.23 -5.57
C GLN A 27 -27.84 10.99 -4.59
N GLU A 28 -27.98 11.37 -3.32
CA GLU A 28 -26.94 11.14 -2.31
C GLU A 28 -26.84 9.66 -1.94
N ALA A 29 -27.99 8.98 -1.77
CA ALA A 29 -28.03 7.53 -1.56
C ALA A 29 -27.43 6.78 -2.75
N HIS A 30 -27.75 7.18 -3.98
CA HIS A 30 -27.19 6.57 -5.19
C HIS A 30 -25.67 6.70 -5.25
N ARG A 31 -25.13 7.91 -5.00
CA ARG A 31 -23.67 8.14 -4.97
C ARG A 31 -22.96 7.30 -3.92
N LEU A 32 -23.57 7.10 -2.76
CA LEU A 32 -22.99 6.26 -1.70
C LEU A 32 -23.03 4.78 -2.07
N MET A 33 -24.12 4.32 -2.68
CA MET A 33 -24.20 2.95 -3.19
C MET A 33 -23.15 2.68 -4.26
N ASP A 34 -22.93 3.61 -5.18
CA ASP A 34 -21.89 3.49 -6.22
C ASP A 34 -20.49 3.39 -5.58
N TYR A 35 -20.20 4.26 -4.60
CA TYR A 35 -18.93 4.21 -3.86
C TYR A 35 -18.71 2.84 -3.18
N LEU A 36 -19.75 2.31 -2.53
CA LEU A 36 -19.70 1.00 -1.87
C LEU A 36 -19.56 -0.15 -2.89
N GLY A 37 -20.17 -0.04 -4.07
CA GLY A 37 -20.00 -0.99 -5.18
C GLY A 37 -18.55 -1.12 -5.61
N HIS A 38 -17.87 0.01 -5.84
CA HIS A 38 -16.44 0.01 -6.17
C HIS A 38 -15.57 -0.57 -5.04
N PHE A 39 -15.94 -0.35 -3.78
CA PHE A 39 -15.26 -0.94 -2.63
C PHE A 39 -15.41 -2.47 -2.60
N SER A 40 -16.57 -3.00 -2.95
CA SER A 40 -16.78 -4.46 -3.07
C SER A 40 -16.04 -5.06 -4.27
N GLU A 41 -16.00 -4.36 -5.41
CA GLU A 41 -15.27 -4.81 -6.60
C GLU A 41 -13.76 -4.87 -6.38
N GLN A 42 -13.21 -3.97 -5.55
CA GLN A 42 -11.80 -4.02 -5.13
C GLN A 42 -11.45 -5.24 -4.27
N ARG A 43 -12.44 -5.93 -3.68
CA ARG A 43 -12.21 -7.20 -2.96
C ARG A 43 -12.13 -8.40 -3.89
N GLU A 44 -12.59 -8.32 -5.13
CA GLU A 44 -12.44 -9.37 -6.14
C GLU A 44 -11.24 -9.07 -7.07
N ASP A 45 -10.07 -9.59 -6.70
CA ASP A 45 -9.00 -10.05 -7.59
C ASP A 45 -8.38 -9.12 -8.65
N PHE A 46 -8.45 -7.79 -8.52
CA PHE A 46 -7.47 -6.93 -9.19
C PHE A 46 -6.18 -6.87 -8.37
N GLN A 47 -5.40 -7.97 -8.39
CA GLN A 47 -4.00 -7.90 -7.95
C GLN A 47 -3.25 -7.00 -8.92
N THR A 48 -2.81 -5.83 -8.45
CA THR A 48 -1.94 -4.99 -9.27
C THR A 48 -0.67 -5.78 -9.57
N VAL A 49 -0.31 -5.87 -10.85
CA VAL A 49 0.96 -6.43 -11.27
C VAL A 49 1.89 -5.32 -11.75
N LEU A 50 3.14 -5.39 -11.32
CA LEU A 50 4.22 -4.60 -11.90
C LEU A 50 4.91 -5.38 -13.02
N THR A 51 5.53 -4.65 -13.94
CA THR A 51 6.36 -5.24 -14.99
C THR A 51 7.78 -4.69 -14.95
N ALA A 52 8.74 -5.58 -15.11
CA ALA A 52 10.16 -5.25 -15.25
C ALA A 52 10.73 -5.93 -16.49
N ASN A 53 11.51 -5.19 -17.27
CA ASN A 53 12.16 -5.69 -18.47
C ASN A 53 13.64 -5.89 -18.15
N GLU A 54 14.07 -7.15 -18.06
CA GLU A 54 15.47 -7.53 -17.85
C GLU A 54 15.84 -8.57 -18.90
N ASP A 55 16.97 -8.37 -19.58
CA ASP A 55 17.55 -9.33 -20.54
C ASP A 55 16.55 -9.85 -21.60
N ASP A 56 15.84 -8.94 -22.26
CA ASP A 56 14.78 -9.23 -23.26
C ASP A 56 13.60 -10.07 -22.74
N ARG A 57 13.45 -10.19 -21.41
CA ARG A 57 12.32 -10.84 -20.75
C ARG A 57 11.48 -9.85 -19.97
N ILE A 58 10.16 -9.90 -20.19
CA ILE A 58 9.18 -9.19 -19.35
C ILE A 58 8.85 -10.09 -18.16
N SER A 59 9.21 -9.63 -16.96
CA SER A 59 8.85 -10.28 -15.70
C SER A 59 7.57 -9.64 -15.15
N ILE A 60 6.59 -10.49 -14.80
CA ILE A 60 5.36 -10.08 -14.12
C ILE A 60 5.57 -10.25 -12.62
N ILE A 61 5.39 -9.18 -11.86
CA ILE A 61 5.68 -9.11 -10.43
C ILE A 61 4.37 -8.82 -9.70
N GLN A 62 3.96 -9.76 -8.86
CA GLN A 62 2.76 -9.62 -8.03
C GLN A 62 3.02 -8.58 -6.91
N GLU A 63 2.14 -7.60 -6.76
CA GLU A 63 2.26 -6.54 -5.75
C GLU A 63 2.48 -7.08 -4.34
N GLN A 64 1.75 -8.13 -3.95
CA GLN A 64 1.86 -8.71 -2.61
C GLN A 64 3.25 -9.28 -2.31
N ASN A 65 4.08 -9.52 -3.32
CA ASN A 65 5.45 -10.00 -3.15
C ASN A 65 6.47 -8.87 -3.11
N VAL A 66 6.07 -7.63 -3.37
CA VAL A 66 6.96 -6.46 -3.40
C VAL A 66 7.13 -5.91 -1.98
N ILE A 67 8.38 -5.85 -1.55
CA ILE A 67 8.81 -5.41 -0.22
C ILE A 67 9.14 -3.92 -0.24
N ALA A 68 9.91 -3.51 -1.25
CA ALA A 68 10.42 -2.15 -1.36
C ALA A 68 10.67 -1.77 -2.82
N LEU A 69 10.68 -0.46 -3.05
CA LEU A 69 11.01 0.19 -4.31
C LEU A 69 12.15 1.17 -4.03
N GLU A 70 13.28 0.99 -4.71
CA GLU A 70 14.50 1.74 -4.43
C GLU A 70 15.11 2.31 -5.71
N VAL A 71 15.30 3.63 -5.75
CA VAL A 71 15.93 4.32 -6.87
C VAL A 71 17.45 4.37 -6.66
N TYR A 72 18.18 3.76 -7.59
CA TYR A 72 19.63 3.85 -7.70
C TYR A 72 20.01 4.46 -9.04
N GLY A 73 20.46 5.72 -9.02
CA GLY A 73 20.78 6.46 -10.24
C GLY A 73 19.52 6.72 -11.08
N ASP A 74 19.50 6.16 -12.29
CA ASP A 74 18.39 6.22 -13.24
C ASP A 74 17.51 4.96 -13.23
N THR A 75 17.83 3.99 -12.37
CA THR A 75 17.19 2.69 -12.31
C THR A 75 16.37 2.55 -11.04
N LEU A 76 15.15 2.04 -11.17
CA LEU A 76 14.29 1.64 -10.07
C LEU A 76 14.45 0.12 -9.84
N SER A 77 14.77 -0.26 -8.62
CA SER A 77 14.81 -1.64 -8.16
C SER A 77 13.49 -1.97 -7.46
N ILE A 78 12.86 -3.07 -7.88
CA ILE A 78 11.66 -3.65 -7.26
C ILE A 78 12.13 -4.86 -6.45
N LEU A 79 12.20 -4.70 -5.14
CA LEU A 79 12.67 -5.74 -4.23
C LEU A 79 11.51 -6.65 -3.85
N THR A 80 11.70 -7.95 -4.02
CA THR A 80 10.83 -9.00 -3.52
C THR A 80 11.59 -9.90 -2.55
N VAL A 81 10.91 -10.84 -1.90
CA VAL A 81 11.55 -11.77 -0.94
C VAL A 81 12.71 -12.55 -1.60
N ASN A 82 12.56 -12.93 -2.86
CA ASN A 82 13.46 -13.88 -3.52
C ASN A 82 14.29 -13.25 -4.65
N HIS A 83 13.95 -12.04 -5.10
CA HIS A 83 14.56 -11.44 -6.28
C HIS A 83 14.45 -9.91 -6.27
N THR A 84 15.40 -9.25 -6.94
CA THR A 84 15.37 -7.81 -7.18
C THR A 84 15.31 -7.57 -8.68
N TYR A 85 14.19 -7.04 -9.14
CA TYR A 85 14.00 -6.69 -10.55
C TYR A 85 14.39 -5.24 -10.80
N LYS A 86 14.92 -4.94 -11.98
CA LYS A 86 15.27 -3.58 -12.38
C LYS A 86 14.35 -3.06 -13.48
N THR A 87 14.05 -1.77 -13.41
CA THR A 87 13.26 -1.06 -14.42
C THR A 87 13.67 0.40 -14.54
N HIS A 88 13.45 1.01 -15.70
CA HIS A 88 13.67 2.45 -15.92
C HIS A 88 12.42 3.30 -15.63
N GLN A 89 11.35 2.68 -15.11
CA GLN A 89 10.17 3.41 -14.66
C GLN A 89 10.51 4.35 -13.50
N ARG A 90 9.81 5.48 -13.43
CA ARG A 90 9.96 6.43 -12.31
C ARG A 90 9.21 5.90 -11.10
N LEU A 91 9.79 6.05 -9.90
CA LEU A 91 9.19 5.62 -8.63
C LEU A 91 7.72 6.04 -8.47
N TYR A 92 7.39 7.31 -8.74
CA TYR A 92 6.01 7.79 -8.60
C TYR A 92 5.03 7.07 -9.54
N ARG A 93 5.47 6.69 -10.76
CA ARG A 93 4.61 5.96 -11.72
C ARG A 93 4.32 4.56 -11.24
N VAL A 94 5.30 3.91 -10.61
CA VAL A 94 5.12 2.58 -10.03
C VAL A 94 4.21 2.65 -8.80
N LEU A 95 4.39 3.66 -7.94
CA LEU A 95 3.49 3.89 -6.81
C LEU A 95 2.05 4.19 -7.26
N ASP A 96 1.86 4.99 -8.32
CA ASP A 96 0.53 5.26 -8.90
C ASP A 96 -0.14 4.00 -9.49
N GLN A 97 0.66 3.03 -9.96
CA GLN A 97 0.16 1.75 -10.46
C GLN A 97 -0.31 0.86 -9.32
N LEU A 98 0.50 0.74 -8.26
CA LEU A 98 0.21 -0.11 -7.11
C LEU A 98 -1.15 0.20 -6.49
N LYS A 99 -1.55 1.48 -6.43
CA LYS A 99 -2.86 1.94 -5.89
C LYS A 99 -3.23 1.43 -4.49
N SER A 100 -2.40 0.58 -3.87
CA SER A 100 -2.57 0.06 -2.54
C SER A 100 -2.15 1.10 -1.51
N GLN A 101 -2.91 1.15 -0.42
CA GLN A 101 -2.59 1.93 0.77
C GLN A 101 -1.41 1.33 1.56
N ASP A 102 -0.89 0.17 1.14
CA ASP A 102 0.17 -0.54 1.85
C ASP A 102 1.56 0.05 1.56
N PHE A 103 1.73 0.77 0.46
CA PHE A 103 3.02 1.38 0.11
C PHE A 103 3.15 2.80 0.65
N VAL A 104 4.21 3.04 1.41
CA VAL A 104 4.55 4.36 1.91
C VAL A 104 5.97 4.76 1.49
N GLN A 105 6.11 5.99 1.00
CA GLN A 105 7.41 6.55 0.70
C GLN A 105 8.12 6.96 1.99
N ILE A 106 9.36 6.52 2.19
CA ILE A 106 10.15 6.77 3.42
C ILE A 106 11.35 7.70 3.18
N SER A 107 11.73 7.89 1.92
CA SER A 107 12.74 8.84 1.47
C SER A 107 12.45 9.28 0.03
N ARG A 108 13.24 10.21 -0.53
CA ARG A 108 13.03 10.67 -1.92
C ARG A 108 13.09 9.52 -2.94
N GLY A 109 13.90 8.50 -2.68
CA GLY A 109 14.16 7.40 -3.60
C GLY A 109 13.65 6.05 -3.12
N VAL A 110 13.03 5.97 -1.93
CA VAL A 110 12.65 4.68 -1.34
C VAL A 110 11.19 4.71 -0.88
N ALA A 111 10.44 3.68 -1.28
CA ALA A 111 9.14 3.36 -0.73
C ALA A 111 9.10 1.90 -0.27
N ILE A 112 8.36 1.62 0.79
CA ILE A 112 8.27 0.28 1.39
C ILE A 112 6.82 -0.15 1.48
N ASN A 113 6.61 -1.46 1.43
CA ASN A 113 5.34 -2.11 1.74
C ASN A 113 5.22 -2.31 3.27
N LEU A 114 4.22 -1.71 3.88
CA LEU A 114 3.97 -1.78 5.32
C LEU A 114 3.58 -3.18 5.80
N ASN A 115 3.05 -4.04 4.92
CA ASN A 115 2.81 -5.46 5.25
C ASN A 115 4.11 -6.23 5.52
N TYR A 116 5.25 -5.71 5.05
CA TYR A 116 6.58 -6.23 5.32
C TYR A 116 7.33 -5.44 6.40
N LEU A 117 6.72 -4.46 7.05
CA LEU A 117 7.32 -3.72 8.14
C LEU A 117 7.25 -4.53 9.44
N LYS A 118 8.40 -4.88 9.99
CA LYS A 118 8.51 -5.59 11.27
C LYS A 118 8.52 -4.62 12.45
N ALA A 119 9.27 -3.52 12.35
CA ALA A 119 9.39 -2.54 13.42
C ALA A 119 9.84 -1.17 12.89
N LEU A 120 9.50 -0.12 13.63
CA LEU A 120 10.08 1.22 13.49
C LEU A 120 10.86 1.56 14.75
N GLU A 121 12.16 1.76 14.62
CA GLU A 121 13.05 2.10 15.73
C GLU A 121 13.47 3.56 15.63
N ALA A 122 13.66 4.21 16.79
CA ALA A 122 14.28 5.53 16.83
C ALA A 122 15.74 5.41 16.39
N GLY A 123 16.11 6.14 15.35
CA GLY A 123 17.50 6.26 14.92
C GLY A 123 18.22 7.39 15.67
N PHE A 124 19.48 7.61 15.32
CA PHE A 124 20.27 8.71 15.87
C PHE A 124 19.82 10.05 15.27
N SER A 125 19.67 11.08 16.11
CA SER A 125 19.24 12.44 15.71
C SER A 125 17.80 12.57 15.21
N GLY A 126 16.87 11.74 15.70
CA GLY A 126 15.42 11.92 15.45
C GLY A 126 14.96 11.56 14.04
N ASN A 127 15.76 10.79 13.30
CA ASN A 127 15.27 9.94 12.22
C ASN A 127 14.71 8.63 12.80
N MET A 128 14.04 7.83 11.97
CA MET A 128 13.62 6.48 12.34
C MET A 128 14.23 5.47 11.38
N THR A 129 14.36 4.23 11.84
CA THR A 129 14.80 3.10 11.03
C THR A 129 13.63 2.13 10.90
N ALA A 130 13.22 1.87 9.66
CA ALA A 130 12.28 0.80 9.33
C ALA A 130 13.04 -0.51 9.26
N ILE A 131 12.59 -1.51 10.01
CA ILE A 131 13.09 -2.87 9.98
C ILE A 131 12.06 -3.71 9.23
N MET A 132 12.47 -4.30 8.12
CA MET A 132 11.62 -5.15 7.30
C MET A 132 11.59 -6.59 7.86
N THR A 133 10.57 -7.38 7.53
CA THR A 133 10.46 -8.79 7.92
C THR A 133 11.58 -9.66 7.35
N THR A 134 12.19 -9.24 6.24
CA THR A 134 13.41 -9.84 5.66
C THR A 134 14.69 -9.52 6.43
N GLY A 135 14.63 -8.62 7.42
CA GLY A 135 15.79 -8.13 8.16
C GLY A 135 16.51 -6.93 7.55
N GLN A 136 16.11 -6.50 6.34
CA GLN A 136 16.60 -5.26 5.74
C GLN A 136 16.24 -4.06 6.61
N LYS A 137 17.12 -3.06 6.68
CA LYS A 137 16.95 -1.85 7.49
C LYS A 137 17.04 -0.62 6.60
N GLU A 138 16.01 0.20 6.63
CA GLU A 138 15.91 1.42 5.83
C GLU A 138 15.74 2.67 6.70
N ASN A 139 16.42 3.76 6.33
CA ASN A 139 16.31 5.03 7.03
C ASN A 139 15.06 5.80 6.58
N VAL A 140 14.18 6.11 7.52
CA VAL A 140 13.00 6.96 7.31
C VAL A 140 13.38 8.41 7.58
N SER A 141 13.30 9.24 6.54
CA SER A 141 13.63 10.66 6.67
C SER A 141 12.51 11.41 7.40
N ARG A 142 12.87 12.46 8.16
CA ARG A 142 11.92 13.24 8.96
C ARG A 142 10.73 13.77 8.15
N LYS A 143 10.97 14.15 6.89
CA LYS A 143 9.92 14.64 5.99
C LYS A 143 8.84 13.60 5.75
N TYR A 144 9.23 12.34 5.55
CA TYR A 144 8.33 11.24 5.21
C TYR A 144 7.77 10.52 6.44
N LEU A 145 8.42 10.66 7.60
CA LEU A 145 7.99 10.04 8.84
C LEU A 145 6.54 10.40 9.23
N VAL A 146 6.08 11.60 8.89
CA VAL A 146 4.70 12.02 9.13
C VAL A 146 3.70 11.13 8.41
N ASP A 147 3.98 10.78 7.15
CA ASP A 147 3.09 9.93 6.36
C ASP A 147 3.17 8.48 6.82
N VAL A 148 4.36 7.98 7.18
CA VAL A 148 4.53 6.65 7.76
C VAL A 148 3.69 6.48 9.03
N LYS A 149 3.77 7.44 9.96
CA LYS A 149 2.97 7.39 11.20
C LYS A 149 1.47 7.41 10.92
N ARG A 150 1.02 8.24 9.98
CA ARG A 150 -0.39 8.29 9.57
C ARG A 150 -0.90 6.93 9.08
N HIS A 151 -0.12 6.24 8.24
CA HIS A 151 -0.51 4.91 7.75
C HIS A 151 -0.57 3.85 8.86
N LEU A 152 0.23 4.02 9.92
CA LEU A 152 0.26 3.12 11.08
C LEU A 152 -0.73 3.50 12.18
N GLY A 153 -1.49 4.59 12.02
CA GLY A 153 -2.42 5.08 13.05
C GLY A 153 -1.74 5.69 14.29
N LEU A 154 -0.52 6.22 14.14
CA LEU A 154 0.30 6.81 15.22
C LEU A 154 0.35 8.34 15.17
#